data_AF-A0AA39QNA3-F1
#
_entry.id   AF-A0AA39QNA3-F1
#
_cell.length_a   1.000
_cell.length_b   1.000
_cell.length_c   1.000
_cell.angle_alpha   90.00
_cell.angle_beta   90.00
_cell.angle_gamma   90.00
#
_symmetry.space_group_name_H-M   'P 1'
#
loop_
_entity.id
_entity.type
_entity.pdbx_description
1 polymer ?
#
loop_
_entity_poly.entity_id
_entity_poly.type
_entity_poly.pdbx_seq_one_letter_code
_entity_poly.pdbx_strand_id
1 'polypeptide(L)'
;MSSQNIPAELHPAVVASFLQYLIPPVQLPPHLISPALRQRHHFLQIDPLDNLADYLTWPSPDQPRIVDLLTSLRADDADLSICYTGDQESNYAHAHVCSSPVRLVFQWDPYDAAWKYHNAGLMPFPQSSSQRVGEIASHDKEEAAYWDAYGQDEHHDDGEHHAPVHDGHAHNEDAYWAQYANVHGSGDSTIPSPVPEKRRPAAHHEPTVVHVPSHAQDLSDRLLALSSRLESLPPISDVVEDTPTFELALSDSDSSLSPSSEEPVKVESWLHADNETALRDSIRGLYMLWRSSRTHRKEPATDEQFLSIVRDAIQEI
;
A
#
# COMPACT_ATOMS: atom_id res chain seq x y z
N MET A 1 -4.35 -8.20 23.39
CA MET A 1 -2.88 -8.09 23.30
C MET A 1 -2.46 -8.68 21.96
N SER A 2 -2.43 -7.86 20.92
CA SER A 2 -1.93 -8.29 19.61
C SER A 2 -0.42 -8.44 19.73
N SER A 3 0.09 -9.67 19.68
CA SER A 3 1.53 -9.91 19.55
C SER A 3 1.99 -9.09 18.35
N GLN A 4 2.82 -8.07 18.59
CA GLN A 4 3.42 -7.30 17.51
C GLN A 4 4.16 -8.29 16.62
N ASN A 5 3.72 -8.46 15.38
CA ASN A 5 4.37 -9.31 14.38
C ASN A 5 5.67 -8.61 13.96
N ILE A 6 6.67 -8.66 14.84
CA ILE A 6 8.02 -8.17 14.53
C ILE A 6 8.54 -9.04 13.38
N PRO A 7 8.93 -8.44 12.24
CA PRO A 7 9.45 -9.21 11.13
C PRO A 7 10.73 -9.96 11.52
N ALA A 8 10.91 -11.16 10.99
CA ALA A 8 12.19 -11.87 11.11
C ALA A 8 13.25 -11.15 10.26
N GLU A 9 14.54 -11.33 10.57
CA GLU A 9 15.61 -10.81 9.72
C GLU A 9 15.61 -11.50 8.34
N LEU A 10 15.86 -10.74 7.27
CA LEU A 10 15.92 -11.29 5.92
C LEU A 10 17.18 -12.14 5.79
N HIS A 11 17.01 -13.45 5.67
CA HIS A 11 18.12 -14.37 5.54
C HIS A 11 18.71 -14.32 4.11
N PRO A 12 20.04 -14.24 3.93
CA PRO A 12 20.69 -14.20 2.60
C PRO A 12 20.28 -15.36 1.68
N ALA A 13 19.99 -16.53 2.25
CA ALA A 13 19.50 -17.68 1.47
C ALA A 13 18.18 -17.39 0.73
N VAL A 14 17.29 -16.54 1.26
CA VAL A 14 16.05 -16.14 0.59
C VAL A 14 16.37 -15.35 -0.69
N VAL A 15 17.32 -14.43 -0.60
CA VAL A 15 17.80 -13.66 -1.75
C VAL A 15 18.46 -14.58 -2.77
N ALA A 16 19.32 -15.49 -2.32
CA ALA A 16 19.96 -16.47 -3.20
C ALA A 16 18.93 -17.39 -3.89
N SER A 17 17.91 -17.87 -3.17
CA SER A 17 16.82 -18.65 -3.76
C SER A 17 16.06 -17.86 -4.81
N PHE A 18 15.75 -16.59 -4.53
CA PHE A 18 15.13 -15.70 -5.53
C PHE A 18 16.00 -15.56 -6.78
N LEU A 19 17.29 -15.29 -6.63
CA LEU A 19 18.23 -15.17 -7.74
C LEU A 19 18.36 -16.48 -8.54
N GLN A 20 18.26 -17.65 -7.90
CA GLN A 20 18.25 -18.94 -8.58
C GLN A 20 17.03 -19.11 -9.50
N TYR A 21 15.85 -18.59 -9.12
CA TYR A 21 14.66 -18.64 -9.97
C TYR A 21 14.73 -17.69 -11.18
N LEU A 22 15.63 -16.71 -11.16
CA LEU A 22 15.86 -15.82 -12.30
C LEU A 22 16.71 -16.44 -13.41
N ILE A 23 17.41 -17.56 -13.16
CA ILE A 23 18.42 -18.12 -14.08
C ILE A 23 18.21 -19.64 -14.30
N PRO A 24 17.70 -20.09 -15.47
CA PRO A 24 17.03 -19.31 -16.53
C PRO A 24 15.70 -18.73 -16.02
N PRO A 25 15.14 -17.67 -16.64
CA PRO A 25 13.96 -17.00 -16.11
C PRO A 25 12.78 -17.96 -16.11
N VAL A 26 12.41 -18.44 -14.92
CA VAL A 26 11.18 -19.20 -14.69
C VAL A 26 10.19 -18.23 -14.04
N GLN A 27 8.90 -18.44 -14.30
CA GLN A 27 7.83 -17.79 -13.55
C GLN A 27 8.12 -17.95 -12.05
N LEU A 28 8.21 -16.83 -11.33
CA LEU A 28 8.48 -16.85 -9.90
C LEU A 28 7.33 -17.58 -9.19
N PRO A 29 7.61 -18.50 -8.27
CA PRO A 29 6.59 -19.15 -7.47
C PRO A 29 5.68 -18.11 -6.77
N PRO A 30 4.34 -18.25 -6.80
CA PRO A 30 3.41 -17.26 -6.24
C PRO A 30 3.60 -16.96 -4.74
N HIS A 31 4.23 -17.86 -4.00
CA HIS A 31 4.54 -17.69 -2.58
C HIS A 31 5.78 -16.83 -2.33
N LEU A 32 6.64 -16.65 -3.34
CA LEU A 32 7.81 -15.77 -3.26
C LEU A 32 7.50 -14.34 -3.68
N ILE A 33 6.32 -14.07 -4.27
CA ILE A 33 5.92 -12.76 -4.78
C ILE A 33 5.02 -12.07 -3.77
N SER A 34 5.26 -10.79 -3.50
CA SER A 34 4.45 -10.03 -2.55
C SER A 34 2.99 -9.87 -3.05
N PRO A 35 2.01 -9.76 -2.15
CA PRO A 35 0.60 -9.66 -2.53
C PRO A 35 0.32 -8.49 -3.50
N ALA A 36 0.94 -7.33 -3.27
CA ALA A 36 0.79 -6.15 -4.12
C ALA A 36 1.33 -6.39 -5.54
N LEU A 37 2.51 -7.02 -5.66
CA LEU A 37 3.09 -7.32 -6.97
C LEU A 37 2.24 -8.36 -7.73
N ARG A 38 1.75 -9.39 -7.02
CA ARG A 38 0.84 -10.41 -7.58
C ARG A 38 -0.48 -9.80 -8.05
N GLN A 39 -1.07 -8.90 -7.27
CA GLN A 39 -2.28 -8.17 -7.66
C GLN A 39 -2.02 -7.37 -8.94
N ARG A 40 -0.89 -6.67 -9.04
CA ARG A 40 -0.50 -5.96 -10.25
C ARG A 40 -0.40 -6.89 -11.46
N HIS A 41 0.28 -8.04 -11.32
CA HIS A 41 0.37 -9.03 -12.41
C HIS A 41 -1.01 -9.46 -12.89
N HIS A 42 -1.92 -9.73 -11.95
CA HIS A 42 -3.29 -10.13 -12.25
C HIS A 42 -4.08 -9.01 -12.97
N PHE A 43 -4.10 -7.80 -12.41
CA PHE A 43 -4.88 -6.68 -12.97
C PHE A 43 -4.37 -6.19 -14.31
N LEU A 44 -3.05 -6.20 -14.52
CA LEU A 44 -2.44 -5.73 -15.76
C LEU A 44 -2.19 -6.86 -16.77
N GLN A 45 -2.57 -8.10 -16.44
CA GLN A 45 -2.35 -9.29 -17.26
C GLN A 45 -0.89 -9.41 -17.71
N ILE A 46 0.05 -9.16 -16.79
CA ILE A 46 1.49 -9.22 -17.10
C ILE A 46 1.91 -10.68 -17.14
N ASP A 47 2.27 -11.16 -18.33
CA ASP A 47 2.86 -12.48 -18.53
C ASP A 47 4.38 -12.42 -18.31
N PRO A 48 4.96 -13.27 -17.44
CA PRO A 48 6.41 -13.39 -17.27
C PRO A 48 7.16 -13.76 -18.56
N LEU A 49 6.51 -14.43 -19.52
CA LEU A 49 7.13 -14.87 -20.78
C LEU A 49 7.22 -13.75 -21.81
N ASP A 50 6.23 -12.85 -21.83
CA ASP A 50 6.16 -11.77 -22.82
C ASP A 50 7.01 -10.57 -22.40
N ASN A 51 6.97 -10.20 -21.12
CA ASN A 51 7.64 -9.00 -20.62
C ASN A 51 8.18 -9.18 -19.19
N LEU A 52 9.38 -9.75 -19.12
CA LEU A 52 10.09 -9.99 -17.87
C LEU A 52 10.38 -8.68 -17.09
N ALA A 53 10.58 -7.57 -17.80
CA ALA A 53 10.83 -6.26 -17.19
C ALA A 53 9.63 -5.80 -16.35
N ASP A 54 8.43 -5.83 -16.92
CA ASP A 54 7.22 -5.46 -16.20
C ASP A 54 6.82 -6.47 -15.13
N TYR A 55 7.19 -7.74 -15.33
CA TYR A 55 6.97 -8.79 -14.35
C TYR A 55 7.83 -8.60 -13.09
N LEU A 56 9.11 -8.27 -13.25
CA LEU A 56 10.04 -8.16 -12.12
C LEU A 56 10.06 -6.79 -11.46
N THR A 57 9.79 -5.70 -12.20
CA THR A 57 10.05 -4.34 -11.71
C THR A 57 8.83 -3.45 -11.80
N TRP A 58 8.75 -2.45 -10.92
CA TRP A 58 7.78 -1.37 -11.06
C TRP A 58 8.14 -0.46 -12.25
N PRO A 59 7.15 0.18 -12.92
CA PRO A 59 7.37 0.97 -14.12
C PRO A 59 8.43 2.05 -13.87
N SER A 60 9.52 1.99 -14.62
CA SER A 60 10.65 2.92 -14.50
C SER A 60 11.39 3.05 -15.83
N PRO A 61 12.12 4.14 -16.09
CA PRO A 61 12.90 4.27 -17.33
C PRO A 61 14.06 3.26 -17.40
N ASP A 62 14.48 2.69 -16.27
CA ASP A 62 15.66 1.84 -16.14
C ASP A 62 15.35 0.33 -16.15
N GLN A 63 14.09 -0.08 -16.34
CA GLN A 63 13.68 -1.50 -16.31
C GLN A 63 14.54 -2.42 -17.19
N PRO A 64 14.82 -2.14 -18.48
CA PRO A 64 15.61 -3.05 -19.31
C PRO A 64 17.01 -3.24 -18.74
N ARG A 65 17.62 -2.15 -18.26
CA ARG A 65 18.95 -2.18 -17.65
C ARG A 65 18.96 -2.97 -16.34
N ILE A 66 17.89 -2.90 -15.54
CA ILE A 66 17.75 -3.68 -14.31
C ILE A 66 17.69 -5.18 -14.66
N VAL A 67 16.89 -5.57 -15.66
CA VAL A 67 16.79 -6.97 -16.10
C VAL A 67 18.12 -7.50 -16.61
N ASP A 68 18.85 -6.73 -17.40
CA ASP A 68 20.18 -7.12 -17.89
C ASP A 68 21.17 -7.37 -16.73
N LEU A 69 21.14 -6.50 -15.72
CA LEU A 69 21.98 -6.63 -14.53
C LEU A 69 21.57 -7.83 -13.66
N LEU A 70 20.26 -8.06 -13.49
CA LEU A 70 19.72 -9.22 -12.78
C LEU A 70 20.08 -10.55 -13.47
N THR A 71 20.06 -10.58 -14.79
CA THR A 71 20.42 -11.77 -15.58
C THR A 71 21.92 -12.05 -15.53
N SER A 72 22.73 -11.00 -15.33
CA SER A 72 24.19 -11.09 -15.22
C SER A 72 24.67 -11.50 -13.82
N LEU A 73 23.83 -11.32 -12.80
CA LEU A 73 24.11 -11.66 -11.40
C LEU A 73 24.22 -13.18 -11.22
N ARG A 74 25.17 -13.64 -10.41
CA ARG A 74 25.28 -15.07 -10.04
C ARG A 74 24.77 -15.29 -8.63
N ALA A 75 24.15 -16.44 -8.38
CA ALA A 75 23.67 -16.81 -7.04
C ALA A 75 24.80 -16.90 -5.99
N ASP A 76 26.05 -17.13 -6.42
CA ASP A 76 27.23 -17.23 -5.56
C ASP A 76 27.83 -15.86 -5.16
N ASP A 77 27.35 -14.75 -5.72
CA ASP A 77 27.81 -13.39 -5.34
C ASP A 77 27.17 -12.99 -4.00
N ALA A 78 27.65 -13.61 -2.91
CA ALA A 78 27.01 -13.57 -1.59
C ALA A 78 27.30 -12.33 -0.74
N ASP A 79 28.04 -11.34 -1.25
CA ASP A 79 28.25 -10.08 -0.54
C ASP A 79 26.99 -9.21 -0.68
N LEU A 80 26.09 -9.37 0.29
CA LEU A 80 24.80 -8.71 0.37
C LEU A 80 24.80 -7.69 1.51
N SER A 81 24.47 -6.44 1.20
CA SER A 81 24.13 -5.44 2.22
C SER A 81 22.62 -5.39 2.37
N ILE A 82 22.11 -5.66 3.57
CA ILE A 82 20.67 -5.65 3.86
C ILE A 82 20.35 -4.51 4.82
N CYS A 83 19.41 -3.67 4.42
CA CYS A 83 18.83 -2.63 5.26
C CYS A 83 17.31 -2.76 5.28
N TYR A 84 16.67 -2.22 6.29
CA TYR A 84 15.23 -2.34 6.50
C TYR A 84 14.58 -0.97 6.57
N THR A 85 13.36 -0.86 6.07
CA THR A 85 12.50 0.31 6.25
C THR A 85 11.10 -0.17 6.59
N GLY A 86 10.35 0.59 7.39
CA GLY A 86 8.95 0.28 7.65
C GLY A 86 8.15 1.56 7.81
N ASP A 87 6.86 1.46 7.53
CA ASP A 87 5.83 2.39 7.96
C ASP A 87 4.76 1.63 8.75
N GLN A 88 3.66 2.31 9.10
CA GLN A 88 2.56 1.75 9.89
C GLN A 88 1.86 0.57 9.21
N GLU A 89 1.98 0.41 7.89
CA GLU A 89 1.24 -0.60 7.12
C GLU A 89 2.14 -1.73 6.60
N SER A 90 3.39 -1.42 6.25
CA SER A 90 4.28 -2.33 5.53
C SER A 90 5.72 -2.22 5.98
N ASN A 91 6.36 -3.38 6.10
CA ASN A 91 7.78 -3.51 6.36
C ASN A 91 8.49 -4.00 5.10
N TYR A 92 9.65 -3.43 4.83
CA TYR A 92 10.46 -3.71 3.64
C TYR A 92 11.90 -4.03 4.03
N ALA A 93 12.47 -5.04 3.38
CA ALA A 93 13.88 -5.35 3.41
C ALA A 93 14.50 -5.02 2.04
N HIS A 94 15.58 -4.27 2.05
CA HIS A 94 16.32 -3.83 0.89
C HIS A 94 17.63 -4.60 0.85
N ALA A 95 17.81 -5.47 -0.13
CA ALA A 95 19.04 -6.21 -0.34
C ALA A 95 19.79 -5.61 -1.53
N HIS A 96 21.00 -5.10 -1.29
CA HIS A 96 21.90 -4.62 -2.31
C HIS A 96 23.00 -5.66 -2.55
N VAL A 97 23.17 -6.08 -3.81
CA VAL A 97 24.23 -7.03 -4.16
C VAL A 97 25.50 -6.24 -4.43
N CYS A 98 26.60 -6.47 -3.70
CA CYS A 98 27.81 -5.64 -3.82
C CYS A 98 28.42 -5.63 -5.23
N SER A 99 28.18 -6.67 -6.04
CA SER A 99 28.64 -6.74 -7.44
C SER A 99 27.80 -5.92 -8.43
N SER A 100 26.65 -5.38 -8.01
CA SER A 100 25.69 -4.71 -8.88
C SER A 100 25.06 -3.46 -8.24
N PRO A 101 24.74 -2.40 -9.00
CA PRO A 101 23.98 -1.27 -8.47
C PRO A 101 22.49 -1.60 -8.26
N VAL A 102 22.06 -2.84 -8.54
CA VAL A 102 20.67 -3.26 -8.37
C VAL A 102 20.37 -3.52 -6.90
N ARG A 103 19.28 -2.89 -6.44
CA ARG A 103 18.66 -3.15 -5.15
C ARG A 103 17.42 -3.99 -5.34
N LEU A 104 17.35 -5.11 -4.63
CA LEU A 104 16.18 -5.95 -4.48
C LEU A 104 15.38 -5.49 -3.27
N VAL A 105 14.06 -5.45 -3.40
CA VAL A 105 13.14 -5.04 -2.34
C VAL A 105 12.21 -6.21 -2.05
N PHE A 106 12.15 -6.59 -0.78
CA PHE A 106 11.26 -7.60 -0.25
C PHE A 106 10.27 -6.94 0.70
N GLN A 107 9.00 -7.32 0.64
CA GLN A 107 7.95 -6.89 1.54
C GLN A 107 7.67 -8.02 2.54
N TRP A 108 7.54 -7.67 3.82
CA TRP A 108 7.15 -8.63 4.85
C TRP A 108 5.67 -8.98 4.70
N ASP A 109 5.37 -10.27 4.60
CA ASP A 109 4.00 -10.76 4.66
C ASP A 109 3.70 -11.26 6.09
N PRO A 110 2.81 -10.59 6.84
CA PRO A 110 2.48 -10.99 8.20
C PRO A 110 1.68 -12.30 8.28
N TYR A 111 1.02 -12.73 7.20
CA TYR A 111 0.23 -13.96 7.18
C TYR A 111 1.11 -15.20 7.08
N ASP A 112 2.10 -15.15 6.18
CA ASP A 112 3.05 -16.24 5.97
C ASP A 112 4.29 -16.12 6.88
N ALA A 113 4.41 -15.01 7.61
CA ALA A 113 5.58 -14.66 8.41
C ALA A 113 6.89 -14.79 7.59
N ALA A 114 6.86 -14.28 6.35
CA ALA A 114 7.93 -14.46 5.38
C ALA A 114 8.17 -13.20 4.55
N TRP A 115 9.42 -13.01 4.12
CA TRP A 115 9.80 -11.97 3.17
C TRP A 115 9.46 -12.41 1.74
N LYS A 116 8.74 -11.56 1.01
CA LYS A 116 8.33 -11.81 -0.37
C LYS A 116 8.87 -10.74 -1.31
N TYR A 117 9.35 -11.14 -2.48
CA TYR A 117 9.88 -10.24 -3.49
C TYR A 117 8.84 -9.21 -3.93
N HIS A 118 9.24 -7.94 -3.98
CA HIS A 118 8.35 -6.82 -4.25
C HIS A 118 8.82 -5.93 -5.42
N ASN A 119 10.12 -5.67 -5.55
CA ASN A 119 10.67 -4.83 -6.61
C ASN A 119 12.18 -5.06 -6.81
N ALA A 120 12.70 -4.64 -7.97
CA ALA A 120 14.12 -4.38 -8.19
C ALA A 120 14.33 -3.00 -8.83
N GLY A 121 15.39 -2.30 -8.47
CA GLY A 121 15.66 -0.95 -8.97
C GLY A 121 17.09 -0.48 -8.80
N LEU A 122 17.48 0.56 -9.56
CA LEU A 122 18.78 1.24 -9.47
C LEU A 122 18.69 2.43 -8.50
N MET A 123 18.54 2.15 -7.21
CA MET A 123 18.25 3.18 -6.21
C MET A 123 19.13 3.03 -4.95
N PRO A 124 19.70 4.13 -4.43
CA PRO A 124 20.47 4.11 -3.19
C PRO A 124 19.57 3.86 -1.99
N PHE A 125 20.09 3.22 -0.93
CA PHE A 125 19.30 2.92 0.27
C PHE A 125 18.53 4.16 0.76
N PRO A 126 17.25 4.00 1.16
CA PRO A 126 16.50 5.10 1.75
C PRO A 126 17.23 5.67 2.97
N GLN A 127 17.13 6.98 3.17
CA GLN A 127 17.80 7.67 4.29
C GLN A 127 17.28 7.21 5.65
N SER A 128 16.02 6.78 5.72
CA SER A 128 15.37 6.21 6.91
C SER A 128 15.63 4.71 7.09
N SER A 129 16.58 4.12 6.34
CA SER A 129 16.86 2.70 6.45
C SER A 129 17.71 2.36 7.67
N SER A 130 17.35 1.27 8.32
CA SER A 130 17.95 0.74 9.53
C SER A 130 18.67 -0.57 9.23
N GLN A 131 19.78 -0.85 9.90
CA GLN A 131 20.50 -2.13 9.69
C GLN A 131 19.84 -3.30 10.42
N ARG A 132 18.98 -3.02 11.40
CA ARG A 132 18.35 -4.03 12.26
C ARG A 132 16.84 -4.00 12.10
N VAL A 133 16.23 -5.18 11.99
CA VAL A 133 14.77 -5.32 11.86
C VAL A 133 14.01 -4.84 13.09
N GLY A 134 14.63 -4.84 14.27
CA GLY A 134 14.01 -4.35 15.50
C GLY A 134 13.80 -2.83 15.52
N GLU A 135 14.58 -2.07 14.75
CA GLU A 135 14.54 -0.59 14.75
C GLU A 135 13.33 -0.05 13.97
N ILE A 136 12.92 -0.73 12.90
CA ILE A 136 11.73 -0.34 12.14
C ILE A 136 10.44 -0.57 12.94
N ALA A 137 10.41 -1.57 13.82
CA ALA A 137 9.24 -1.88 14.65
C ALA A 137 9.07 -0.93 15.85
N SER A 138 10.08 -0.11 16.17
CA SER A 138 10.00 0.87 17.26
C SER A 138 9.46 2.23 16.83
N HIS A 139 9.50 2.58 15.54
CA HIS A 139 9.09 3.92 15.10
C HIS A 139 7.61 4.20 15.39
N ASP A 140 6.75 3.18 15.22
CA ASP A 140 5.33 3.28 15.54
C ASP A 140 5.06 3.49 17.03
N LYS A 141 5.95 3.06 17.92
CA LYS A 141 5.76 3.22 19.37
C LYS A 141 5.96 4.66 19.81
N GLU A 142 6.89 5.37 19.19
CA GLU A 142 7.16 6.77 19.50
C GLU A 142 6.04 7.66 18.97
N GLU A 143 5.55 7.40 17.77
CA GLU A 143 4.41 8.14 17.21
C GLU A 143 3.11 7.84 17.97
N ALA A 144 2.84 6.57 18.30
CA ALA A 144 1.67 6.22 19.14
C ALA A 144 1.76 6.86 20.53
N ALA A 145 2.94 6.85 21.18
CA ALA A 145 3.12 7.52 22.47
C ALA A 145 2.94 9.03 22.37
N TYR A 146 3.33 9.64 21.25
CA TYR A 146 3.10 11.06 20.99
C TYR A 146 1.60 11.38 20.88
N TRP A 147 0.83 10.56 20.16
CA TRP A 147 -0.62 10.73 20.05
C TRP A 147 -1.36 10.40 21.34
N ASP A 148 -0.93 9.37 22.08
CA ASP A 148 -1.52 8.96 23.36
C ASP A 148 -1.35 10.04 24.45
N ALA A 149 -0.25 10.82 24.40
CA ALA A 149 -0.01 11.91 25.34
C ALA A 149 -1.09 13.01 25.30
N TYR A 150 -1.77 13.21 24.16
CA TYR A 150 -2.86 14.18 24.04
C TYR A 150 -4.20 13.68 24.59
N GLY A 151 -4.38 12.37 24.73
CA GLY A 151 -5.64 11.77 25.20
C GLY A 151 -5.72 11.54 26.70
N GLN A 152 -4.61 11.75 27.44
CA GLN A 152 -4.50 11.33 28.83
C GLN A 152 -4.77 12.44 29.87
N ASP A 153 -5.05 13.67 29.44
CA ASP A 153 -5.06 14.85 30.33
C ASP A 153 -6.37 15.10 31.12
N GLU A 154 -7.44 14.32 31.00
CA GLU A 154 -8.73 14.74 31.60
C GLU A 154 -9.33 13.93 32.76
N HIS A 155 -8.70 12.85 33.27
CA HIS A 155 -9.28 12.19 34.46
C HIS A 155 -8.25 11.47 35.34
N HIS A 156 -7.55 12.21 36.22
CA HIS A 156 -7.48 11.82 37.64
C HIS A 156 -7.18 13.00 38.57
N ASP A 157 -8.18 13.25 39.41
CA ASP A 157 -8.16 14.03 40.64
C ASP A 157 -7.33 13.30 41.72
N ASP A 158 -6.88 14.08 42.70
CA ASP A 158 -6.34 13.72 44.01
C ASP A 158 -4.93 13.09 44.12
N GLY A 159 -3.92 13.96 44.26
CA GLY A 159 -2.64 13.58 44.85
C GLY A 159 -1.62 14.71 44.87
N GLU A 160 -1.64 15.51 45.95
CA GLU A 160 -0.70 16.57 46.29
C GLU A 160 0.73 16.34 45.74
N HIS A 161 1.29 17.32 45.01
CA HIS A 161 2.62 17.91 45.25
C HIS A 161 3.03 18.89 44.12
N HIS A 162 3.05 20.17 44.48
CA HIS A 162 3.87 21.28 43.95
C HIS A 162 3.71 21.76 42.50
N ALA A 163 2.96 22.85 42.38
CA ALA A 163 3.00 23.84 41.30
C ALA A 163 4.42 24.43 41.07
N PRO A 164 4.66 25.00 39.87
CA PRO A 164 4.50 26.44 39.79
C PRO A 164 3.45 26.87 38.78
N VAL A 165 2.64 27.81 39.25
CA VAL A 165 1.58 28.54 38.59
C VAL A 165 2.07 29.17 37.28
N HIS A 166 1.46 28.77 36.17
CA HIS A 166 1.34 29.61 34.98
C HIS A 166 -0.14 29.79 34.65
N ASP A 167 -0.83 30.49 35.54
CA ASP A 167 -2.20 30.97 35.32
C ASP A 167 -2.22 31.99 34.19
N GLY A 168 -3.13 31.79 33.23
CA GLY A 168 -3.62 32.84 32.36
C GLY A 168 -3.41 32.63 30.87
N HIS A 169 -3.99 31.58 30.27
CA HIS A 169 -4.32 31.63 28.83
C HIS A 169 -5.49 30.76 28.35
N ALA A 170 -6.30 30.17 29.23
CA ALA A 170 -7.50 29.41 28.81
C ALA A 170 -8.59 30.28 28.11
N HIS A 171 -8.55 31.61 28.24
CA HIS A 171 -9.41 32.53 27.48
C HIS A 171 -8.84 32.95 26.11
N ASN A 172 -7.65 32.51 25.74
CA ASN A 172 -7.03 32.88 24.46
C ASN A 172 -7.24 31.82 23.36
N GLU A 173 -7.42 30.56 23.73
CA GLU A 173 -7.67 29.51 22.75
C GLU A 173 -9.08 29.61 22.16
N ASP A 174 -10.10 29.85 22.99
CA ASP A 174 -11.46 30.18 22.51
C ASP A 174 -11.47 31.45 21.65
N ALA A 175 -10.64 32.45 21.97
CA ALA A 175 -10.51 33.67 21.16
C ALA A 175 -9.81 33.40 19.81
N TYR A 176 -8.85 32.48 19.79
CA TYR A 176 -8.14 32.05 18.58
C TYR A 176 -9.05 31.27 17.64
N TRP A 177 -9.82 30.29 18.16
CA TRP A 177 -10.79 29.55 17.35
C TRP A 177 -11.98 30.42 16.92
N ALA A 178 -12.43 31.37 17.76
CA ALA A 178 -13.46 32.35 17.39
C ALA A 178 -13.01 33.28 16.25
N GLN A 179 -11.70 33.51 16.08
CA GLN A 179 -11.19 34.30 14.95
C GLN A 179 -11.40 33.58 13.61
N TYR A 180 -11.32 32.25 13.58
CA TYR A 180 -11.63 31.44 12.40
C TYR A 180 -13.14 31.27 12.19
N ALA A 181 -13.93 31.18 13.27
CA ALA A 181 -15.38 31.13 13.15
C ALA A 181 -15.97 32.41 12.53
N ASN A 182 -15.32 33.58 12.72
CA ASN A 182 -15.68 34.81 12.03
C ASN A 182 -15.26 34.87 10.55
N VAL A 183 -14.55 33.85 10.04
CA VAL A 183 -14.21 33.69 8.61
C VAL A 183 -15.22 32.78 7.89
N HIS A 184 -16.41 32.54 8.48
CA HIS A 184 -17.53 31.96 7.75
C HIS A 184 -18.26 33.04 6.91
N GLY A 185 -17.78 33.19 5.67
CA GLY A 185 -18.63 33.35 4.50
C GLY A 185 -19.72 34.41 4.54
N SER A 186 -19.35 35.68 4.35
CA SER A 186 -20.11 36.54 3.44
C SER A 186 -20.02 35.92 2.05
N GLY A 187 -20.92 34.99 1.74
CA GLY A 187 -21.05 34.30 0.45
C GLY A 187 -21.51 35.23 -0.69
N ASP A 188 -20.95 36.44 -0.76
CA ASP A 188 -21.09 37.39 -1.86
C ASP A 188 -19.71 37.99 -2.17
N SER A 189 -18.77 37.13 -2.55
CA SER A 189 -17.51 37.56 -3.17
C SER A 189 -17.70 37.71 -4.67
N THR A 190 -18.38 38.80 -5.03
CA THR A 190 -18.26 39.45 -6.34
C THR A 190 -17.12 40.48 -6.35
N ILE A 191 -16.07 40.27 -5.53
CA ILE A 191 -14.89 41.14 -5.51
C ILE A 191 -13.83 40.49 -6.41
N PRO A 192 -13.53 41.08 -7.59
CA PRO A 192 -12.47 40.57 -8.46
C PRO A 192 -11.12 40.68 -7.74
N SER A 193 -10.30 39.64 -7.87
CA SER A 193 -8.95 39.58 -7.30
C SER A 193 -8.16 40.86 -7.58
N PRO A 194 -7.52 41.48 -6.56
CA PRO A 194 -6.75 42.70 -6.74
C PRO A 194 -5.61 42.48 -7.74
N VAL A 195 -5.49 43.43 -8.68
CA VAL A 195 -4.47 43.42 -9.74
C VAL A 195 -3.08 43.46 -9.09
N PRO A 196 -2.14 42.58 -9.49
CA PRO A 196 -0.80 42.56 -8.90
C PRO A 196 -0.07 43.88 -9.16
N GLU A 197 0.27 44.59 -8.09
CA GLU A 197 1.11 45.79 -8.16
C GLU A 197 2.53 45.40 -8.62
N LYS A 198 2.94 45.96 -9.77
CA LYS A 198 4.31 45.94 -10.27
C LYS A 198 5.24 46.59 -9.25
N ARG A 199 5.88 45.79 -8.39
CA ARG A 199 7.00 46.23 -7.56
C ARG A 199 8.14 46.75 -8.44
N ARG A 200 8.55 48.00 -8.19
CA ARG A 200 9.77 48.60 -8.77
C ARG A 200 11.01 47.83 -8.26
N PRO A 201 12.04 47.65 -9.10
CA PRO A 201 13.25 46.92 -8.72
C PRO A 201 14.14 47.79 -7.81
N ALA A 202 14.36 47.31 -6.59
CA ALA A 202 15.51 47.71 -5.78
C ALA A 202 16.62 46.65 -5.97
N ALA A 203 17.84 47.13 -6.13
CA ALA A 203 19.00 46.38 -6.55
C ALA A 203 19.54 45.40 -5.49
N HIS A 204 20.20 44.34 -5.98
CA HIS A 204 21.13 43.44 -5.31
C HIS A 204 20.57 42.39 -4.32
N HIS A 205 20.27 41.19 -4.84
CA HIS A 205 21.01 39.95 -4.54
C HIS A 205 20.47 38.82 -5.43
N GLU A 206 21.34 38.09 -6.14
CA GLU A 206 20.99 36.85 -6.84
C GLU A 206 20.68 35.74 -5.82
N PRO A 207 19.51 35.10 -5.97
CA PRO A 207 19.47 33.65 -5.93
C PRO A 207 18.84 33.08 -7.21
N THR A 208 19.45 32.01 -7.71
CA THR A 208 19.02 31.21 -8.86
C THR A 208 17.57 30.73 -8.68
N VAL A 209 16.65 31.30 -9.45
CA VAL A 209 15.23 30.88 -9.51
C VAL A 209 15.09 29.74 -10.51
N VAL A 210 14.74 28.56 -10.02
CA VAL A 210 14.26 27.45 -10.84
C VAL A 210 12.91 27.85 -11.42
N HIS A 211 12.85 27.92 -12.75
CA HIS A 211 11.64 28.24 -13.50
C HIS A 211 10.70 27.03 -13.44
N VAL A 212 9.67 27.09 -12.59
CA VAL A 212 8.56 26.13 -12.64
C VAL A 212 7.50 26.72 -13.58
N PRO A 213 7.31 26.17 -14.79
CA PRO A 213 6.25 26.64 -15.67
C PRO A 213 4.89 26.33 -15.05
N SER A 214 4.04 27.36 -14.98
CA SER A 214 2.66 27.27 -14.51
C SER A 214 1.84 26.43 -15.51
N HIS A 215 1.60 25.18 -15.14
CA HIS A 215 1.09 24.08 -15.99
C HIS A 215 -0.45 23.94 -15.90
N ALA A 216 -1.18 25.04 -15.67
CA ALA A 216 -2.64 24.98 -15.57
C ALA A 216 -3.33 24.84 -16.93
N GLN A 217 -2.76 25.42 -18.00
CA GLN A 217 -3.31 25.33 -19.37
C GLN A 217 -3.06 23.97 -20.02
N ASP A 218 -1.98 23.30 -19.65
CA ASP A 218 -1.61 21.99 -20.21
C ASP A 218 -2.55 20.87 -19.71
N LEU A 219 -3.11 21.03 -18.50
CA LEU A 219 -4.11 20.10 -17.98
C LEU A 219 -5.44 20.21 -18.74
N SER A 220 -5.88 21.42 -19.07
CA SER A 220 -7.09 21.61 -19.89
C SER A 220 -6.90 21.04 -21.30
N ASP A 221 -5.72 21.22 -21.89
CA ASP A 221 -5.43 20.70 -23.24
C ASP A 221 -5.33 19.17 -23.23
N ARG A 222 -4.74 18.56 -22.18
CA ARG A 222 -4.71 17.10 -22.01
C ARG A 222 -6.09 16.49 -21.79
N LEU A 223 -6.98 17.16 -21.05
CA LEU A 223 -8.35 16.67 -20.85
C LEU A 223 -9.19 16.74 -22.15
N LEU A 224 -9.01 17.80 -22.95
CA LEU A 224 -9.62 17.91 -24.29
C LEU A 224 -9.08 16.84 -25.27
N ALA A 225 -7.79 16.52 -25.18
CA ALA A 225 -7.20 15.43 -25.97
C ALA A 225 -7.72 14.04 -25.57
N LEU A 226 -8.08 13.84 -24.29
CA LEU A 226 -8.68 12.58 -23.84
C LEU A 226 -10.16 12.46 -24.21
N SER A 227 -10.93 13.55 -24.18
CA SER A 227 -12.35 13.50 -24.55
C SER A 227 -12.55 13.19 -26.04
N SER A 228 -11.72 13.77 -26.90
CA SER A 228 -11.76 13.53 -28.35
C SER A 228 -11.37 12.10 -28.74
N ARG A 229 -10.58 11.40 -27.92
CA ARG A 229 -10.23 9.99 -28.16
C ARG A 229 -11.41 9.04 -27.92
N LEU A 230 -12.26 9.34 -26.94
CA LEU A 230 -13.43 8.51 -26.60
C LEU A 230 -14.53 8.54 -27.67
N GLU A 231 -14.70 9.65 -28.39
CA GLU A 231 -15.68 9.77 -29.48
C GLU A 231 -15.26 9.03 -30.76
N SER A 232 -13.99 8.61 -30.87
CA SER A 232 -13.48 7.89 -32.04
C SER A 232 -13.54 6.35 -31.92
N LEU A 233 -14.07 5.83 -30.82
CA LEU A 233 -14.23 4.38 -30.68
C LEU A 233 -15.35 3.90 -31.62
N PRO A 234 -15.11 2.89 -32.45
CA PRO A 234 -16.14 2.35 -33.33
C PRO A 234 -17.31 1.82 -32.48
N PRO A 235 -18.55 1.94 -32.98
CA PRO A 235 -19.71 1.36 -32.31
C PRO A 235 -19.45 -0.14 -32.13
N ILE A 236 -19.52 -0.59 -30.88
CA ILE A 236 -19.46 -2.00 -30.52
C ILE A 236 -20.74 -2.63 -31.11
N SER A 237 -20.63 -3.12 -32.34
CA SER A 237 -21.67 -3.96 -32.93
C SER A 237 -21.75 -5.24 -32.14
N ASP A 238 -22.95 -5.58 -31.67
CA ASP A 238 -23.31 -6.81 -31.00
C ASP A 238 -22.72 -8.03 -31.73
N VAL A 239 -21.64 -8.59 -31.16
CA VAL A 239 -21.10 -9.88 -31.59
C VAL A 239 -21.98 -10.93 -30.94
N VAL A 240 -22.85 -11.49 -31.77
CA VAL A 240 -23.65 -12.69 -31.51
C VAL A 240 -22.74 -13.81 -31.00
N GLU A 241 -23.14 -14.41 -29.87
CA GLU A 241 -22.56 -15.63 -29.31
C GLU A 241 -22.53 -16.74 -30.37
N ASP A 242 -21.34 -17.09 -30.86
CA ASP A 242 -21.07 -18.41 -31.42
C ASP A 242 -20.11 -19.12 -30.47
N THR A 243 -20.69 -19.85 -29.53
CA THR A 243 -20.03 -20.89 -28.73
C THR A 243 -19.52 -21.99 -29.67
N PRO A 244 -18.20 -22.25 -29.74
CA PRO A 244 -17.69 -23.36 -30.52
C PRO A 244 -17.95 -24.67 -29.78
N THR A 245 -18.90 -25.45 -30.31
CA THR A 245 -19.11 -26.86 -29.97
C THR A 245 -17.87 -27.66 -30.38
N PHE A 246 -17.04 -28.02 -29.41
CA PHE A 246 -15.92 -28.95 -29.59
C PHE A 246 -16.48 -30.38 -29.73
N GLU A 247 -16.59 -30.88 -30.96
CA GLU A 247 -16.79 -32.31 -31.22
C GLU A 247 -15.50 -33.07 -30.89
N LEU A 248 -15.55 -33.86 -29.82
CA LEU A 248 -14.52 -34.83 -29.47
C LEU A 248 -14.66 -36.05 -30.38
N ALA A 249 -13.77 -36.14 -31.38
CA ALA A 249 -13.55 -37.36 -32.14
C ALA A 249 -12.84 -38.39 -31.25
N LEU A 250 -13.56 -39.48 -30.97
CA LEU A 250 -13.06 -40.69 -30.32
C LEU A 250 -11.93 -41.30 -31.17
N SER A 251 -10.72 -41.31 -30.62
CA SER A 251 -9.62 -42.14 -31.11
C SER A 251 -9.38 -43.24 -30.09
N ASP A 252 -9.82 -44.45 -30.43
CA ASP A 252 -9.48 -45.69 -29.76
C ASP A 252 -7.96 -45.89 -29.79
N SER A 253 -7.35 -45.95 -28.62
CA SER A 253 -6.04 -46.57 -28.43
C SER A 253 -6.03 -47.29 -27.10
N ASP A 254 -6.29 -48.58 -27.24
CA ASP A 254 -6.20 -49.63 -26.24
C ASP A 254 -4.77 -49.72 -25.70
N SER A 255 -4.60 -49.44 -24.41
CA SER A 255 -3.41 -49.81 -23.64
C SER A 255 -3.78 -49.88 -22.17
N SER A 256 -4.16 -51.09 -21.77
CA SER A 256 -4.14 -51.60 -20.42
C SER A 256 -2.89 -51.15 -19.64
N LEU A 257 -3.07 -50.60 -18.43
CA LEU A 257 -2.47 -51.08 -17.17
C LEU A 257 -2.76 -50.12 -15.99
N SER A 258 -3.30 -50.72 -14.91
CA SER A 258 -3.24 -50.31 -13.50
C SER A 258 -4.26 -49.29 -12.94
N PRO A 259 -5.02 -49.65 -11.87
CA PRO A 259 -5.89 -48.73 -11.15
C PRO A 259 -5.08 -47.98 -10.08
N SER A 260 -4.90 -46.67 -10.26
CA SER A 260 -4.44 -45.78 -9.19
C SER A 260 -5.63 -44.97 -8.69
N SER A 261 -5.85 -45.04 -7.38
CA SER A 261 -6.94 -44.40 -6.65
C SER A 261 -6.94 -42.89 -6.88
N GLU A 262 -7.87 -42.40 -7.69
CA GLU A 262 -8.17 -40.97 -7.85
C GLU A 262 -9.07 -40.54 -6.70
N GLU A 263 -8.51 -39.83 -5.71
CA GLU A 263 -9.33 -39.01 -4.82
C GLU A 263 -9.74 -37.72 -5.57
N PRO A 264 -11.01 -37.32 -5.50
CA PRO A 264 -11.49 -36.11 -6.18
C PRO A 264 -10.81 -34.87 -5.60
N VAL A 265 -10.08 -34.15 -6.46
CA VAL A 265 -9.43 -32.89 -6.10
C VAL A 265 -10.49 -31.85 -5.72
N LYS A 266 -10.44 -31.45 -4.45
CA LYS A 266 -11.34 -30.51 -3.78
C LYS A 266 -11.00 -29.07 -4.16
N VAL A 267 -11.31 -28.66 -5.39
CA VAL A 267 -10.92 -27.35 -5.95
C VAL A 267 -11.76 -26.18 -5.37
N GLU A 268 -12.91 -26.44 -4.76
CA GLU A 268 -13.80 -25.37 -4.24
C GLU A 268 -13.39 -24.77 -2.88
N SER A 269 -12.36 -25.30 -2.22
CA SER A 269 -12.06 -24.91 -0.83
C SER A 269 -11.33 -23.56 -0.68
N TRP A 270 -10.69 -23.04 -1.72
CA TRP A 270 -9.79 -21.88 -1.59
C TRP A 270 -10.52 -20.54 -1.74
N LEU A 271 -11.60 -20.49 -2.51
CA LEU A 271 -12.39 -19.26 -2.68
C LEU A 271 -13.24 -18.89 -1.45
N HIS A 272 -13.44 -19.83 -0.53
CA HIS A 272 -14.19 -19.62 0.73
C HIS A 272 -13.31 -19.18 1.91
N ALA A 273 -11.98 -19.16 1.78
CA ALA A 273 -11.13 -18.62 2.84
C ALA A 273 -11.08 -17.09 2.79
N ASP A 274 -10.95 -16.54 1.58
CA ASP A 274 -10.77 -15.10 1.36
C ASP A 274 -12.06 -14.30 1.62
N ASN A 275 -13.24 -14.88 1.34
CA ASN A 275 -14.52 -14.23 1.59
C ASN A 275 -14.82 -14.13 3.10
N GLU A 276 -14.44 -15.13 3.90
CA GLU A 276 -14.66 -15.12 5.34
C GLU A 276 -13.74 -14.10 6.03
N THR A 277 -12.49 -13.97 5.59
CA THR A 277 -11.57 -12.94 6.08
C THR A 277 -12.07 -11.54 5.74
N ALA A 278 -12.52 -11.30 4.50
CA ALA A 278 -13.07 -10.01 4.09
C ALA A 278 -14.36 -9.67 4.87
N LEU A 279 -15.21 -10.66 5.15
CA LEU A 279 -16.40 -10.47 5.97
C LEU A 279 -16.04 -10.13 7.42
N ARG A 280 -15.05 -10.82 8.02
CA ARG A 280 -14.58 -10.51 9.38
C ARG A 280 -14.02 -9.09 9.48
N ASP A 281 -13.26 -8.65 8.49
CA ASP A 281 -12.68 -7.31 8.48
C ASP A 281 -13.74 -6.22 8.25
N SER A 282 -14.75 -6.47 7.42
CA SER A 282 -15.87 -5.54 7.28
C SER A 282 -16.70 -5.41 8.57
N ILE A 283 -16.97 -6.51 9.28
CA ILE A 283 -17.64 -6.49 10.60
C ILE A 283 -16.80 -5.73 11.63
N ARG A 284 -15.47 -5.93 11.64
CA ARG A 284 -14.56 -5.16 12.51
C ARG A 284 -14.62 -3.66 12.21
N GLY A 285 -14.61 -3.27 10.93
CA GLY A 285 -14.75 -1.88 10.52
C GLY A 285 -16.07 -1.26 11.00
N LEU A 286 -17.18 -1.98 10.83
CA LEU A 286 -18.51 -1.55 11.32
C LEU A 286 -18.57 -1.41 12.85
N TYR A 287 -17.96 -2.34 13.59
CA TYR A 287 -17.87 -2.26 15.05
C TYR A 287 -17.08 -1.03 15.51
N MET A 288 -15.93 -0.77 14.89
CA MET A 288 -15.11 0.41 15.21
C MET A 288 -15.87 1.71 14.93
N LEU A 289 -16.56 1.79 13.80
CA LEU A 289 -17.37 2.96 13.45
C LEU A 289 -18.53 3.18 14.44
N TRP A 290 -19.25 2.11 14.78
CA TRP A 290 -20.33 2.14 15.77
C TRP A 290 -19.82 2.59 17.15
N ARG A 291 -18.66 2.08 17.58
CA ARG A 291 -18.03 2.43 18.86
C ARG A 291 -17.60 3.90 18.88
N SER A 292 -16.98 4.39 17.81
CA SER A 292 -16.58 5.79 17.67
C SER A 292 -17.77 6.74 17.65
N SER A 293 -18.91 6.35 17.07
CA SER A 293 -20.13 7.16 17.11
C SER A 293 -20.68 7.37 18.54
N ARG A 294 -20.30 6.49 19.47
CA ARG A 294 -20.80 6.52 20.86
C ARG A 294 -19.88 7.20 21.86
N THR A 295 -18.67 7.60 21.49
CA THR A 295 -17.79 8.38 22.38
C THR A 295 -18.41 9.71 22.80
N HIS A 296 -19.35 10.24 22.01
CA HIS A 296 -20.12 11.44 22.35
C HIS A 296 -21.28 11.21 23.33
N ARG A 297 -21.59 9.96 23.72
CA ARG A 297 -22.65 9.65 24.68
C ARG A 297 -22.04 9.27 26.02
N LYS A 298 -22.63 9.73 27.12
CA LYS A 298 -22.18 9.45 28.50
C LYS A 298 -22.24 7.97 28.89
N GLU A 299 -22.87 7.10 28.10
CA GLU A 299 -22.96 5.67 28.40
C GLU A 299 -21.82 4.89 27.73
N PRO A 300 -21.10 4.04 28.50
CA PRO A 300 -20.08 3.18 27.92
C PRO A 300 -20.71 2.21 26.93
N ALA A 301 -20.21 2.23 25.69
CA ALA A 301 -20.62 1.27 24.68
C ALA A 301 -20.23 -0.15 25.13
N THR A 302 -21.21 -1.03 25.28
CA THR A 302 -20.98 -2.44 25.61
C THR A 302 -21.04 -3.29 24.36
N ASP A 303 -20.17 -4.28 24.25
CA ASP A 303 -20.12 -5.20 23.10
C ASP A 303 -21.47 -5.91 22.88
N GLU A 304 -22.21 -6.15 23.95
CA GLU A 304 -23.55 -6.75 23.93
C GLU A 304 -24.56 -5.91 23.13
N GLN A 305 -24.48 -4.58 23.18
CA GLN A 305 -25.37 -3.69 22.44
C GLN A 305 -25.09 -3.71 20.93
N PHE A 306 -23.83 -3.87 20.52
CA PHE A 306 -23.51 -4.06 19.11
C PHE A 306 -24.03 -5.41 18.63
N LEU A 307 -23.81 -6.47 19.41
CA LEU A 307 -24.28 -7.82 19.07
C LEU A 307 -25.82 -7.91 19.02
N SER A 308 -26.55 -7.16 19.86
CA SER A 308 -28.01 -7.12 19.77
C SER A 308 -28.47 -6.48 18.46
N ILE A 309 -27.86 -5.35 18.04
CA ILE A 309 -28.17 -4.68 16.78
C ILE A 309 -27.89 -5.61 15.58
N VAL A 310 -26.76 -6.30 15.58
CA VAL A 310 -26.41 -7.24 14.50
C VAL A 310 -27.41 -8.40 14.45
N ARG A 311 -27.82 -8.95 15.59
CA ARG A 311 -28.85 -10.02 15.64
C ARG A 311 -30.21 -9.54 15.13
N ASP A 312 -30.63 -8.34 15.52
CA ASP A 312 -31.91 -7.76 15.07
C ASP A 312 -31.89 -7.54 13.56
N ALA A 313 -30.79 -6.98 13.01
CA ALA A 313 -30.64 -6.77 11.57
C ALA A 313 -30.66 -8.07 10.75
N ILE A 314 -30.13 -9.17 11.30
CA ILE A 314 -30.17 -10.49 10.64
C ILE A 314 -31.59 -11.08 10.66
N GLN A 315 -32.41 -10.78 11.67
CA GLN A 315 -33.79 -11.27 11.76
C GLN A 315 -34.77 -10.54 10.82
N GLU A 316 -34.40 -9.36 10.33
CA GLU A 316 -35.22 -8.57 9.38
C GLU A 316 -35.04 -9.01 7.91
N ILE A 317 -34.08 -9.88 7.61
CA ILE A 317 -33.80 -10.43 6.27
C ILE A 317 -34.56 -11.74 6.06
#